data_AF-A0A1F6RAV1-F1
#
_entry.id   AF-A0A1F6RAV1-F1
#
_cell.length_a   1.000
_cell.length_b   1.000
_cell.length_c   1.000
_cell.angle_alpha   90.00
_cell.angle_beta   90.00
_cell.angle_gamma   90.00
#
_symmetry.space_group_name_H-M   'P 1'
#
loop_
_entity.id
_entity.type
_entity.pdbx_description
1 polymer ?
#
loop_
_entity_poly.entity_id
_entity_poly.type
_entity_poly.pdbx_seq_one_letter_code
_entity_poly.pdbx_strand_id
1 'polypeptide(L)'
;MIKNKKNIKKTAITGILLMIFLLGLFQIGERISFVRNAEAEDTTTLQDDYTAFQKYSLYKKYEKKKKYDKYQKYKKNKDKYGFDDPKEKAEYKDKYDKYRLYKKNPTQYRQYGIYETEYKKYGKYKKYVIPYKKYGKYSKYKKYDKDRYNDYKNYGTDENKAGYDRYVAAQAAIAANIGEADLGGGANGPNITVGILGYTKNDLQDSYFRIKANKDYNIKDNNGNIIAQIPAATYTKVKYISDSVLQAYESLTATNFTNIVSFDAVDGDNSDLIFDINNPGSSYDQYRGTIGLSFYDASSSSDDRIWVINTLPLEQYIWGMGEITGTGDADHNRTMVTAFRTYGYWKIKFSTKYAAQGFKVTATTSSQLYYGYDWETAHTNIKTAAEDTRGKIVMYLNGSTNEIALTPYSSWSDGRTRSFEERWGSTAYPWCRSVDDPYGKHATKSTATLENEGNHMVGLIANGSLNLATNYGWDWDDILGYYFYNINLHQAY
;
A
#
# COMPACT_ATOMS: atom_id res chain seq x y z
N MET A 1 28.35 -53.00 51.22
CA MET A 1 28.60 -53.25 52.66
C MET A 1 29.41 -52.10 53.26
N ILE A 2 29.34 -51.96 54.59
CA ILE A 2 30.01 -50.96 55.43
C ILE A 2 31.55 -50.97 55.28
N LYS A 3 32.18 -49.81 55.04
CA LYS A 3 33.13 -49.21 56.02
C LYS A 3 33.53 -47.77 55.68
N ASN A 4 33.65 -46.97 56.74
CA ASN A 4 34.05 -45.56 56.73
C ASN A 4 35.27 -45.41 57.68
N LYS A 5 36.27 -44.60 57.33
CA LYS A 5 37.38 -44.09 58.18
C LYS A 5 38.10 -42.99 57.36
N LYS A 6 38.25 -41.73 57.84
CA LYS A 6 39.17 -41.22 58.91
C LYS A 6 40.66 -41.41 58.55
N ASN A 7 41.58 -40.43 58.69
CA ASN A 7 41.46 -39.07 59.25
C ASN A 7 42.71 -38.17 58.99
N ILE A 8 42.49 -36.85 58.79
CA ILE A 8 43.18 -35.70 59.45
C ILE A 8 44.71 -35.39 59.25
N LYS A 9 44.96 -34.24 58.58
CA LYS A 9 45.93 -33.12 58.83
C LYS A 9 47.48 -33.25 58.75
N LYS A 10 48.05 -32.29 57.97
CA LYS A 10 49.28 -31.46 58.19
C LYS A 10 50.64 -32.20 58.20
N THR A 11 51.80 -31.63 57.82
CA THR A 11 52.31 -30.23 57.60
C THR A 11 53.53 -30.30 56.61
N ALA A 12 54.29 -29.28 56.13
CA ALA A 12 54.42 -27.81 56.29
C ALA A 12 55.24 -27.16 55.13
N ILE A 13 55.21 -25.80 55.00
CA ILE A 13 56.32 -24.83 54.69
C ILE A 13 57.19 -25.08 53.41
N THR A 14 57.41 -24.12 52.47
CA THR A 14 58.29 -22.93 52.59
C THR A 14 58.15 -21.92 51.41
N GLY A 15 58.30 -20.60 51.65
CA GLY A 15 58.71 -19.54 50.66
C GLY A 15 57.67 -19.12 49.59
N ILE A 16 57.22 -17.87 49.38
CA ILE A 16 57.58 -16.48 49.74
C ILE A 16 58.71 -15.82 48.90
N LEU A 17 58.32 -14.98 47.92
CA LEU A 17 58.51 -13.51 47.84
C LEU A 17 57.52 -12.98 46.77
N LEU A 18 56.64 -11.96 46.95
CA LEU A 18 56.80 -10.53 47.31
C LEU A 18 57.42 -9.73 46.15
N MET A 19 56.78 -8.71 45.55
CA MET A 19 56.32 -7.37 46.03
C MET A 19 55.24 -6.82 45.04
N ILE A 20 54.54 -5.66 45.09
CA ILE A 20 54.29 -4.41 45.88
C ILE A 20 52.98 -3.81 45.25
N PHE A 21 52.05 -2.97 45.75
CA PHE A 21 51.75 -2.10 46.92
C PHE A 21 50.16 -2.03 47.05
N LEU A 22 49.38 -1.42 47.97
CA LEU A 22 49.42 -0.25 48.88
C LEU A 22 49.27 1.14 48.17
N LEU A 23 48.32 2.03 48.45
CA LEU A 23 47.19 2.14 49.41
C LEU A 23 45.94 2.73 48.67
N GLY A 24 44.70 2.76 49.20
CA GLY A 24 44.15 2.21 50.44
C GLY A 24 43.53 3.27 51.40
N LEU A 25 42.26 3.67 51.21
CA LEU A 25 41.49 4.51 52.16
C LEU A 25 39.96 4.24 52.10
N PHE A 26 39.26 4.46 53.22
CA PHE A 26 37.80 4.34 53.36
C PHE A 26 37.11 5.68 53.03
N GLN A 27 35.98 5.62 52.30
CA GLN A 27 34.87 6.55 52.52
C GLN A 27 33.53 5.81 52.42
N ILE A 28 32.56 6.27 53.22
CA ILE A 28 31.18 5.80 53.18
C ILE A 28 30.45 6.63 52.12
N GLY A 29 30.03 5.97 51.04
CA GLY A 29 29.20 6.54 49.99
C GLY A 29 28.01 5.62 49.73
N GLU A 30 26.86 6.21 49.42
CA GLU A 30 25.59 5.49 49.36
C GLU A 30 25.56 4.44 48.25
N ARG A 31 25.03 3.25 48.56
CA ARG A 31 24.62 2.29 47.52
C ARG A 31 23.34 2.80 46.85
N ILE A 32 23.48 3.74 45.92
CA ILE A 32 22.42 4.05 44.97
C ILE A 32 22.17 2.78 44.14
N SER A 33 21.06 2.11 44.44
CA SER A 33 20.59 0.95 43.70
C SER A 33 20.32 1.37 42.26
N PHE A 34 21.20 1.02 41.33
CA PHE A 34 21.00 1.29 39.90
C PHE A 34 19.98 0.31 39.29
N VAL A 35 18.80 0.27 39.89
CA VAL A 35 17.58 -0.18 39.23
C VAL A 35 17.40 0.78 38.06
N ARG A 36 17.65 0.28 36.84
CA ARG A 36 17.10 0.94 35.66
C ARG A 36 15.60 0.76 35.73
N ASN A 37 14.92 1.74 36.32
CA ASN A 37 13.58 2.07 35.87
C ASN A 37 13.72 2.40 34.38
N ALA A 38 13.44 1.42 33.53
CA ALA A 38 12.79 1.74 32.27
C ALA A 38 11.44 2.32 32.70
N GLU A 39 11.35 3.64 32.72
CA GLU A 39 10.12 4.32 33.13
C GLU A 39 9.00 3.86 32.19
N ALA A 40 7.79 3.73 32.75
CA ALA A 40 6.61 3.58 31.93
C ALA A 40 6.33 4.94 31.28
N GLU A 41 7.05 5.26 30.19
CA GLU A 41 6.60 6.28 29.25
C GLU A 41 5.18 5.91 28.84
N ASP A 42 4.26 6.84 29.11
CA ASP A 42 2.97 6.44 29.63
C ASP A 42 2.05 5.89 28.52
N THR A 43 1.85 4.57 28.53
CA THR A 43 1.01 3.87 27.57
C THR A 43 -0.46 4.29 27.64
N THR A 44 -0.90 4.92 28.74
CA THR A 44 -2.22 5.56 28.82
C THR A 44 -2.24 6.86 28.02
N THR A 45 -1.19 7.69 28.09
CA THR A 45 -1.13 8.95 27.31
C THR A 45 -1.12 8.71 25.81
N LEU A 46 -0.42 7.68 25.32
CA LEU A 46 -0.44 7.34 23.89
C LEU A 46 -1.83 6.82 23.44
N GLN A 47 -2.51 6.07 24.30
CA GLN A 47 -3.85 5.55 24.04
C GLN A 47 -4.93 6.66 24.06
N ASP A 48 -4.79 7.64 24.93
CA ASP A 48 -5.63 8.83 24.99
C ASP A 48 -5.34 9.78 23.81
N ASP A 49 -4.08 9.98 23.44
CA ASP A 49 -3.67 10.76 22.27
C ASP A 49 -4.15 10.13 20.96
N TYR A 50 -4.14 8.80 20.84
CA TYR A 50 -4.78 8.08 19.73
C TYR A 50 -6.30 8.30 19.71
N THR A 51 -6.95 8.27 20.88
CA THR A 51 -8.40 8.50 21.00
C THR A 51 -8.78 9.94 20.62
N ALA A 52 -7.97 10.93 21.03
CA ALA A 52 -8.05 12.32 20.62
C ALA A 52 -7.82 12.48 19.11
N PHE A 53 -6.80 11.80 18.57
CA PHE A 53 -6.47 11.77 17.15
C PHE A 53 -7.64 11.27 16.29
N GLN A 54 -8.29 10.17 16.67
CA GLN A 54 -9.47 9.65 15.98
C GLN A 54 -10.60 10.69 15.95
N LYS A 55 -10.97 11.23 17.12
CA LYS A 55 -12.04 12.25 17.26
C LYS A 55 -11.73 13.49 16.40
N TYR A 56 -10.52 14.04 16.49
CA TYR A 56 -10.16 15.25 15.74
C TYR A 56 -10.01 15.01 14.23
N SER A 57 -9.59 13.81 13.80
CA SER A 57 -9.57 13.44 12.39
C SER A 57 -10.98 13.46 11.78
N LEU A 58 -11.99 13.02 12.53
CA LEU A 58 -13.39 13.14 12.14
C LEU A 58 -13.87 14.60 12.11
N TYR A 59 -13.46 15.44 13.08
CA TYR A 59 -13.72 16.89 13.03
C TYR A 59 -13.09 17.56 11.81
N LYS A 60 -11.90 17.14 11.37
CA LYS A 60 -11.26 17.65 10.14
C LYS A 60 -12.09 17.31 8.88
N LYS A 61 -12.92 16.27 8.89
CA LYS A 61 -13.88 15.97 7.79
C LYS A 61 -15.10 16.89 7.84
N TYR A 62 -15.65 17.18 9.02
CA TYR A 62 -16.68 18.23 9.23
C TYR A 62 -16.20 19.61 8.73
N GLU A 63 -14.96 19.98 9.04
CA GLU A 63 -14.29 21.18 8.52
C GLU A 63 -14.24 21.22 6.99
N LYS A 64 -13.85 20.11 6.34
CA LYS A 64 -13.86 19.99 4.87
C LYS A 64 -15.28 20.16 4.31
N LYS A 65 -16.31 19.53 4.91
CA LYS A 65 -17.73 19.73 4.56
C LYS A 65 -18.14 21.20 4.65
N LYS A 66 -17.91 21.89 5.77
CA LYS A 66 -18.24 23.33 5.92
C LYS A 66 -17.58 24.23 4.87
N LYS A 67 -16.40 23.85 4.38
CA LYS A 67 -15.67 24.58 3.32
C LYS A 67 -16.30 24.29 1.94
N TYR A 68 -16.79 23.07 1.72
CA TYR A 68 -17.54 22.68 0.53
C TYR A 68 -19.00 23.20 0.50
N ASP A 69 -19.75 23.19 1.60
CA ASP A 69 -21.11 23.77 1.69
C ASP A 69 -21.10 25.25 1.25
N LYS A 70 -20.01 25.96 1.55
CA LYS A 70 -19.77 27.35 1.14
C LYS A 70 -19.30 27.46 -0.31
N TYR A 71 -18.66 26.43 -0.86
CA TYR A 71 -18.40 26.30 -2.31
C TYR A 71 -19.71 26.05 -3.09
N GLN A 72 -20.62 25.19 -2.62
CA GLN A 72 -21.91 25.00 -3.29
C GLN A 72 -22.77 26.26 -3.25
N LYS A 73 -22.75 26.99 -2.13
CA LYS A 73 -23.35 28.34 -2.04
C LYS A 73 -22.66 29.34 -2.99
N TYR A 74 -21.33 29.30 -3.14
CA TYR A 74 -20.62 30.09 -4.15
C TYR A 74 -21.08 29.73 -5.56
N LYS A 75 -21.05 28.45 -5.95
CA LYS A 75 -21.44 27.97 -7.29
C LYS A 75 -22.86 28.42 -7.63
N LYS A 76 -23.85 28.01 -6.84
CA LYS A 76 -25.26 28.36 -7.04
C LYS A 76 -25.51 29.88 -7.12
N ASN A 77 -24.74 30.69 -6.39
CA ASN A 77 -24.84 32.14 -6.48
C ASN A 77 -24.08 32.73 -7.69
N LYS A 78 -22.94 32.16 -8.10
CA LYS A 78 -22.20 32.55 -9.32
C LYS A 78 -23.05 32.26 -10.55
N ASP A 79 -23.66 31.08 -10.61
CA ASP A 79 -24.49 30.63 -11.73
C ASP A 79 -25.78 31.48 -11.85
N LYS A 80 -26.29 32.06 -10.73
CA LYS A 80 -27.53 32.86 -10.70
C LYS A 80 -27.33 34.39 -10.72
N TYR A 81 -26.20 34.89 -10.21
CA TYR A 81 -25.95 36.33 -10.03
C TYR A 81 -24.54 36.76 -10.48
N GLY A 82 -23.80 35.89 -11.16
CA GLY A 82 -22.49 36.19 -11.69
C GLY A 82 -22.51 37.12 -12.90
N PHE A 83 -21.31 37.32 -13.43
CA PHE A 83 -21.00 37.97 -14.68
C PHE A 83 -19.88 37.14 -15.30
N ASP A 84 -20.07 36.64 -16.51
CA ASP A 84 -19.06 35.82 -17.18
C ASP A 84 -18.11 36.69 -18.03
N ASP A 85 -18.58 37.83 -18.55
CA ASP A 85 -17.72 38.87 -19.12
C ASP A 85 -17.19 39.85 -18.04
N PRO A 86 -15.86 40.06 -17.97
CA PRO A 86 -15.27 41.11 -17.15
C PRO A 86 -15.73 42.54 -17.45
N LYS A 87 -16.10 42.89 -18.69
CA LYS A 87 -16.54 44.25 -19.08
C LYS A 87 -17.98 44.52 -18.64
N GLU A 88 -18.93 43.62 -18.94
CA GLU A 88 -20.32 43.66 -18.45
C GLU A 88 -20.36 43.91 -16.93
N LYS A 89 -19.56 43.13 -16.18
CA LYS A 89 -19.40 43.30 -14.71
C LYS A 89 -18.96 44.72 -14.31
N ALA A 90 -18.10 45.37 -15.09
CA ALA A 90 -17.60 46.72 -14.82
C ALA A 90 -18.66 47.79 -15.11
N GLU A 91 -19.39 47.67 -16.21
CA GLU A 91 -20.53 48.54 -16.53
C GLU A 91 -21.63 48.44 -15.45
N TYR A 92 -21.99 47.22 -15.05
CA TYR A 92 -22.97 47.02 -13.98
C TYR A 92 -22.50 47.55 -12.62
N LYS A 93 -21.19 47.61 -12.35
CA LYS A 93 -20.64 48.30 -11.17
C LYS A 93 -20.82 49.82 -11.28
N ASP A 94 -20.43 50.41 -12.41
CA ASP A 94 -20.57 51.85 -12.64
C ASP A 94 -22.03 52.31 -12.52
N LYS A 95 -22.95 51.61 -13.21
CA LYS A 95 -24.39 51.84 -13.12
C LYS A 95 -24.95 51.67 -11.69
N TYR A 96 -24.48 50.68 -10.94
CA TYR A 96 -24.81 50.51 -9.52
C TYR A 96 -24.35 51.68 -8.65
N ASP A 97 -23.13 52.18 -8.84
CA ASP A 97 -22.62 53.32 -8.07
C ASP A 97 -23.29 54.64 -8.49
N LYS A 98 -23.65 54.82 -9.77
CA LYS A 98 -24.50 55.92 -10.26
C LYS A 98 -25.91 55.88 -9.64
N TYR A 99 -26.58 54.73 -9.60
CA TYR A 99 -27.89 54.61 -8.94
C TYR A 99 -27.80 54.86 -7.43
N ARG A 100 -26.66 54.59 -6.77
CA ARG A 100 -26.44 54.97 -5.37
C ARG A 100 -26.37 56.48 -5.15
N LEU A 101 -25.90 57.26 -6.13
CA LEU A 101 -25.96 58.72 -6.08
C LEU A 101 -27.41 59.21 -6.20
N TYR A 102 -28.19 58.65 -7.14
CA TYR A 102 -29.64 58.89 -7.24
C TYR A 102 -30.38 58.58 -5.93
N LYS A 103 -30.10 57.42 -5.31
CA LYS A 103 -30.66 57.08 -3.99
C LYS A 103 -30.24 58.01 -2.84
N LYS A 104 -29.18 58.83 -3.00
CA LYS A 104 -28.74 59.82 -1.99
C LYS A 104 -29.32 61.20 -2.25
N ASN A 105 -29.46 61.62 -3.51
CA ASN A 105 -30.10 62.87 -3.90
C ASN A 105 -30.84 62.69 -5.25
N PRO A 106 -32.13 62.32 -5.24
CA PRO A 106 -32.90 62.07 -6.45
C PRO A 106 -33.01 63.28 -7.39
N THR A 107 -33.03 64.49 -6.83
CA THR A 107 -33.16 65.74 -7.58
C THR A 107 -31.89 66.06 -8.37
N GLN A 108 -30.71 65.92 -7.74
CA GLN A 108 -29.41 66.22 -8.37
C GLN A 108 -28.97 65.16 -9.39
N TYR A 109 -29.36 63.90 -9.19
CA TYR A 109 -28.90 62.77 -10.00
C TYR A 109 -30.04 62.05 -10.73
N ARG A 110 -31.10 62.80 -11.10
CA ARG A 110 -32.33 62.27 -11.73
C ARG A 110 -32.06 61.39 -12.94
N GLN A 111 -31.05 61.74 -13.75
CA GLN A 111 -30.60 61.00 -14.92
C GLN A 111 -30.04 59.60 -14.62
N TYR A 112 -29.62 59.31 -13.37
CA TYR A 112 -29.17 57.99 -12.96
C TYR A 112 -30.29 57.08 -12.46
N GLY A 113 -31.54 57.58 -12.34
CA GLY A 113 -32.71 56.79 -11.93
C GLY A 113 -33.05 55.63 -12.89
N ILE A 114 -32.56 55.66 -14.13
CA ILE A 114 -32.75 54.59 -15.12
C ILE A 114 -32.04 53.27 -14.75
N TYR A 115 -30.99 53.32 -13.92
CA TYR A 115 -30.11 52.17 -13.64
C TYR A 115 -30.58 51.24 -12.51
N GLU A 116 -31.88 51.21 -12.20
CA GLU A 116 -32.39 50.39 -11.09
C GLU A 116 -32.17 48.89 -11.32
N THR A 117 -32.33 48.42 -12.56
CA THR A 117 -32.15 47.00 -12.93
C THR A 117 -30.71 46.55 -12.71
N GLU A 118 -29.75 47.35 -13.15
CA GLU A 118 -28.32 47.05 -12.98
C GLU A 118 -27.90 47.19 -11.52
N TYR A 119 -28.42 48.17 -10.79
CA TYR A 119 -28.29 48.25 -9.33
C TYR A 119 -28.82 46.99 -8.63
N LYS A 120 -29.98 46.47 -9.06
CA LYS A 120 -30.56 45.22 -8.55
C LYS A 120 -29.71 43.99 -8.89
N LYS A 121 -29.18 43.84 -10.11
CA LYS A 121 -28.28 42.71 -10.50
C LYS A 121 -26.94 42.79 -9.75
N TYR A 122 -26.24 43.92 -9.81
CA TYR A 122 -24.93 44.07 -9.16
C TYR A 122 -25.03 44.05 -7.62
N GLY A 123 -26.14 44.55 -7.06
CA GLY A 123 -26.44 44.42 -5.63
C GLY A 123 -26.55 42.96 -5.18
N LYS A 124 -27.19 42.10 -5.99
CA LYS A 124 -27.24 40.64 -5.75
C LYS A 124 -25.86 40.00 -5.91
N TYR A 125 -25.09 40.33 -6.96
CA TYR A 125 -23.70 39.88 -7.12
C TYR A 125 -22.84 40.19 -5.88
N LYS A 126 -22.86 41.45 -5.44
CA LYS A 126 -22.12 41.94 -4.28
C LYS A 126 -22.52 41.26 -2.97
N LYS A 127 -23.81 40.94 -2.78
CA LYS A 127 -24.34 40.27 -1.58
C LYS A 127 -24.10 38.76 -1.57
N TYR A 128 -24.24 38.09 -2.71
CA TYR A 128 -24.34 36.62 -2.77
C TYR A 128 -23.12 35.93 -3.41
N VAL A 129 -22.37 36.60 -4.30
CA VAL A 129 -21.21 35.99 -4.98
C VAL A 129 -19.90 36.39 -4.32
N ILE A 130 -19.66 37.70 -4.12
CA ILE A 130 -18.37 38.21 -3.61
C ILE A 130 -17.95 37.57 -2.26
N PRO A 131 -18.81 37.48 -1.22
CA PRO A 131 -18.39 36.93 0.08
C PRO A 131 -18.01 35.44 0.01
N TYR A 132 -18.54 34.73 -0.98
CA TYR A 132 -18.34 33.29 -1.15
C TYR A 132 -17.26 32.95 -2.19
N LYS A 133 -16.78 33.91 -3.02
CA LYS A 133 -15.75 33.69 -4.05
C LYS A 133 -14.49 32.99 -3.53
N LYS A 134 -14.07 33.30 -2.30
CA LYS A 134 -12.92 32.66 -1.62
C LYS A 134 -13.07 31.15 -1.39
N TYR A 135 -14.28 30.60 -1.51
CA TYR A 135 -14.55 29.16 -1.40
C TYR A 135 -14.50 28.42 -2.74
N GLY A 136 -14.32 29.11 -3.89
CA GLY A 136 -14.18 28.47 -5.21
C GLY A 136 -13.12 27.35 -5.25
N LYS A 137 -12.03 27.52 -4.49
CA LYS A 137 -10.92 26.55 -4.36
C LYS A 137 -11.25 25.25 -3.60
N TYR A 138 -12.46 25.11 -3.04
CA TYR A 138 -12.91 23.90 -2.34
C TYR A 138 -13.84 23.03 -3.18
N SER A 139 -13.93 23.25 -4.51
CA SER A 139 -14.55 22.32 -5.45
C SER A 139 -14.05 20.89 -5.28
N LYS A 140 -12.74 20.73 -5.06
CA LYS A 140 -12.07 19.44 -4.78
C LYS A 140 -12.49 18.75 -3.48
N TYR A 141 -13.29 19.39 -2.62
CA TYR A 141 -13.83 18.77 -1.41
C TYR A 141 -15.19 18.07 -1.62
N LYS A 142 -15.59 17.79 -2.88
CA LYS A 142 -16.82 17.06 -3.24
C LYS A 142 -17.03 15.77 -2.45
N LYS A 143 -15.99 14.98 -2.14
CA LYS A 143 -16.15 13.74 -1.36
C LYS A 143 -16.55 13.94 0.11
N TYR A 144 -16.49 15.18 0.62
CA TYR A 144 -16.94 15.55 1.97
C TYR A 144 -18.38 16.12 2.01
N ASP A 145 -19.13 16.01 0.91
CA ASP A 145 -20.54 16.42 0.76
C ASP A 145 -21.51 15.38 1.36
N LYS A 146 -21.37 15.07 2.67
CA LYS A 146 -22.12 13.98 3.32
C LYS A 146 -22.56 14.36 4.73
N ASP A 147 -23.84 14.18 5.04
CA ASP A 147 -24.39 14.69 6.31
C ASP A 147 -23.92 13.94 7.56
N ARG A 148 -23.37 12.73 7.43
CA ARG A 148 -22.63 12.04 8.52
C ARG A 148 -21.48 12.87 9.10
N TYR A 149 -20.89 13.78 8.32
CA TYR A 149 -19.85 14.67 8.83
C TYR A 149 -20.41 15.79 9.72
N ASN A 150 -21.73 16.02 9.77
CA ASN A 150 -22.33 16.99 10.69
C ASN A 150 -22.27 16.49 12.15
N ASP A 151 -22.24 15.16 12.37
CA ASP A 151 -22.22 14.55 13.70
C ASP A 151 -20.89 14.84 14.43
N TYR A 152 -19.81 14.87 13.67
CA TYR A 152 -18.44 15.12 14.16
C TYR A 152 -18.18 16.59 14.53
N LYS A 153 -19.20 17.45 14.47
CA LYS A 153 -19.12 18.89 14.79
C LYS A 153 -18.55 19.19 16.18
N ASN A 154 -18.80 18.31 17.15
CA ASN A 154 -18.44 18.49 18.56
C ASN A 154 -17.02 17.96 18.88
N TYR A 155 -16.38 17.21 17.98
CA TYR A 155 -15.07 16.62 18.25
C TYR A 155 -13.89 17.60 18.14
N GLY A 156 -14.14 18.85 17.71
CA GLY A 156 -13.13 19.90 17.58
C GLY A 156 -12.74 20.60 18.89
N THR A 157 -12.65 19.88 20.01
CA THR A 157 -12.19 20.43 21.29
C THR A 157 -10.68 20.66 21.27
N ASP A 158 -10.19 21.58 22.10
CA ASP A 158 -8.75 21.85 22.21
C ASP A 158 -7.97 20.66 22.78
N GLU A 159 -8.60 19.85 23.64
CA GLU A 159 -8.11 18.55 24.11
C GLU A 159 -7.91 17.56 22.97
N ASN A 160 -8.95 17.31 22.15
CA ASN A 160 -8.84 16.41 20.99
C ASN A 160 -7.82 16.94 19.98
N LYS A 161 -7.69 18.27 19.83
CA LYS A 161 -6.67 18.89 19.00
C LYS A 161 -5.26 18.66 19.55
N ALA A 162 -5.05 18.84 20.85
CA ALA A 162 -3.75 18.67 21.48
C ALA A 162 -3.26 17.22 21.38
N GLY A 163 -4.12 16.25 21.66
CA GLY A 163 -3.78 14.83 21.49
C GLY A 163 -3.61 14.44 20.02
N TYR A 164 -4.41 15.00 19.10
CA TYR A 164 -4.17 14.84 17.66
C TYR A 164 -2.80 15.36 17.22
N ASP A 165 -2.41 16.57 17.66
CA ASP A 165 -1.13 17.17 17.28
C ASP A 165 0.06 16.43 17.90
N ARG A 166 -0.06 15.95 19.16
CA ARG A 166 0.96 15.09 19.81
C ARG A 166 1.09 13.74 19.11
N TYR A 167 -0.01 13.04 18.88
CA TYR A 167 -0.02 11.77 18.16
C TYR A 167 0.57 11.91 16.75
N VAL A 168 0.20 12.96 16.01
CA VAL A 168 0.78 13.22 14.68
C VAL A 168 2.27 13.56 14.77
N ALA A 169 2.74 14.26 15.80
CA ALA A 169 4.17 14.52 15.99
C ALA A 169 4.94 13.24 16.31
N ALA A 170 4.42 12.38 17.21
CA ALA A 170 5.01 11.08 17.53
C ALA A 170 5.06 10.17 16.29
N GLN A 171 3.95 10.02 15.58
CA GLN A 171 3.90 9.20 14.37
C GLN A 171 4.72 9.78 13.22
N ALA A 172 4.89 11.10 13.13
CA ALA A 172 5.81 11.71 12.17
C ALA A 172 7.28 11.44 12.53
N ALA A 173 7.65 11.43 13.82
CA ALA A 173 9.00 11.08 14.27
C ALA A 173 9.33 9.61 14.01
N ILE A 174 8.39 8.70 14.29
CA ILE A 174 8.58 7.26 14.05
C ILE A 174 8.56 6.94 12.55
N ALA A 175 7.61 7.51 11.78
CA ALA A 175 7.52 7.27 10.33
C ALA A 175 8.64 7.97 9.51
N ALA A 176 9.39 8.89 10.09
CA ALA A 176 10.61 9.45 9.51
C ALA A 176 11.82 8.49 9.63
N ASN A 177 11.76 7.50 10.52
CA ASN A 177 12.63 6.34 10.45
C ASN A 177 12.09 5.39 9.37
N ILE A 178 12.92 5.01 8.39
CA ILE A 178 12.58 4.01 7.37
C ILE A 178 12.18 2.66 8.01
N GLY A 179 12.67 2.37 9.21
CA GLY A 179 12.38 1.13 9.91
C GLY A 179 12.79 -0.08 9.05
N GLU A 180 11.84 -0.94 8.74
CA GLU A 180 12.07 -2.09 7.87
C GLU A 180 11.91 -1.80 6.36
N ALA A 181 11.49 -0.60 5.95
CA ALA A 181 11.23 -0.22 4.55
C ALA A 181 12.52 0.11 3.75
N ASP A 182 13.51 -0.79 3.80
CA ASP A 182 14.89 -0.55 3.38
C ASP A 182 15.30 -1.21 2.04
N LEU A 183 14.40 -1.92 1.35
CA LEU A 183 14.73 -2.66 0.11
C LEU A 183 15.21 -1.77 -1.05
N GLY A 184 14.94 -0.47 -0.99
CA GLY A 184 15.25 0.49 -2.05
C GLY A 184 14.63 0.11 -3.40
N GLY A 185 15.40 0.28 -4.48
CA GLY A 185 14.99 0.05 -5.86
C GLY A 185 15.03 1.32 -6.71
N GLY A 186 14.38 1.27 -7.88
CA GLY A 186 14.17 2.45 -8.72
C GLY A 186 12.84 3.15 -8.38
N ALA A 187 12.44 4.14 -9.18
CA ALA A 187 11.16 4.85 -9.02
C ALA A 187 9.89 3.97 -9.24
N ASN A 188 10.06 2.68 -9.55
CA ASN A 188 9.03 1.65 -9.62
C ASN A 188 9.18 0.58 -8.51
N GLY A 189 10.03 0.82 -7.51
CA GLY A 189 10.32 -0.07 -6.38
C GLY A 189 11.41 -1.11 -6.65
N PRO A 190 11.59 -2.07 -5.72
CA PRO A 190 12.45 -3.23 -5.90
C PRO A 190 11.81 -4.23 -6.88
N ASN A 191 12.60 -5.14 -7.46
CA ASN A 191 12.06 -6.21 -8.30
C ASN A 191 11.38 -7.31 -7.47
N ILE A 192 10.28 -7.84 -7.97
CA ILE A 192 9.61 -9.05 -7.46
C ILE A 192 9.71 -10.18 -8.50
N THR A 193 9.86 -11.41 -8.01
CA THR A 193 9.86 -12.64 -8.82
C THR A 193 8.57 -13.41 -8.60
N VAL A 194 7.86 -13.69 -9.70
CA VAL A 194 6.52 -14.29 -9.71
C VAL A 194 6.54 -15.62 -10.46
N GLY A 195 6.29 -16.73 -9.77
CA GLY A 195 6.03 -18.02 -10.41
C GLY A 195 4.65 -18.00 -11.09
N ILE A 196 4.64 -18.00 -12.43
CA ILE A 196 3.43 -17.93 -13.25
C ILE A 196 2.85 -19.34 -13.47
N LEU A 197 3.71 -20.26 -13.92
CA LEU A 197 3.39 -21.62 -14.34
C LEU A 197 4.46 -22.57 -13.84
N GLY A 198 4.08 -23.78 -13.44
CA GLY A 198 5.00 -24.85 -13.02
C GLY A 198 4.70 -26.14 -13.77
N TYR A 199 5.46 -26.41 -14.82
CA TYR A 199 5.33 -27.61 -15.64
C TYR A 199 6.00 -28.82 -14.99
N THR A 200 5.48 -30.02 -15.20
CA THR A 200 6.23 -31.27 -14.92
C THR A 200 7.29 -31.54 -16.00
N LYS A 201 8.16 -32.52 -15.77
CA LYS A 201 9.13 -33.00 -16.77
C LYS A 201 8.44 -33.42 -18.07
N ASN A 202 7.35 -34.18 -17.96
CA ASN A 202 6.63 -34.79 -19.08
C ASN A 202 5.97 -33.71 -19.94
N ASP A 203 5.36 -32.70 -19.30
CA ASP A 203 4.68 -31.57 -19.96
C ASP A 203 5.58 -30.84 -20.97
N LEU A 204 6.90 -30.83 -20.73
CA LEU A 204 7.90 -30.20 -21.59
C LEU A 204 8.86 -31.20 -22.26
N GLN A 205 8.67 -32.50 -22.11
CA GLN A 205 9.39 -33.53 -22.90
C GLN A 205 8.62 -33.83 -24.19
N ASP A 206 7.30 -34.03 -24.09
CA ASP A 206 6.42 -34.33 -25.22
C ASP A 206 5.86 -33.06 -25.91
N SER A 207 6.18 -31.88 -25.37
CA SER A 207 5.74 -30.57 -25.88
C SER A 207 6.81 -29.50 -25.64
N TYR A 208 6.43 -28.22 -25.67
CA TYR A 208 7.33 -27.08 -25.48
C TYR A 208 6.61 -25.86 -24.87
N PHE A 209 7.36 -25.09 -24.09
CA PHE A 209 7.03 -23.69 -23.78
C PHE A 209 7.36 -22.81 -24.99
N ARG A 210 6.58 -21.75 -25.23
CA ARG A 210 6.77 -20.84 -26.37
C ARG A 210 6.77 -19.40 -25.90
N ILE A 211 7.71 -18.59 -26.39
CA ILE A 211 7.84 -17.18 -26.00
C ILE A 211 8.22 -16.30 -27.19
N LYS A 212 7.70 -15.07 -27.22
CA LYS A 212 8.15 -13.97 -28.10
C LYS A 212 8.03 -12.64 -27.35
N ALA A 213 8.74 -11.60 -27.78
CA ALA A 213 8.64 -10.25 -27.19
C ALA A 213 8.15 -9.19 -28.19
N ASN A 214 7.74 -8.03 -27.66
CA ASN A 214 7.50 -6.79 -28.42
C ASN A 214 8.80 -6.08 -28.86
N LYS A 215 9.93 -6.39 -28.25
CA LYS A 215 11.27 -5.84 -28.50
C LYS A 215 12.26 -6.97 -28.85
N ASP A 216 13.44 -6.61 -29.35
CA ASP A 216 14.55 -7.56 -29.50
C ASP A 216 15.00 -8.04 -28.11
N TYR A 217 15.21 -9.35 -27.94
CA TYR A 217 15.48 -9.99 -26.65
C TYR A 217 16.70 -10.91 -26.67
N ASN A 218 17.48 -10.89 -25.59
CA ASN A 218 18.56 -11.84 -25.36
C ASN A 218 17.98 -13.20 -24.94
N ILE A 219 18.72 -14.28 -25.23
CA ILE A 219 18.60 -15.55 -24.51
C ILE A 219 19.87 -15.72 -23.67
N LYS A 220 19.71 -15.97 -22.37
CA LYS A 220 20.80 -16.01 -21.38
C LYS A 220 20.87 -17.33 -20.62
N ASP A 221 22.08 -17.73 -20.28
CA ASP A 221 22.35 -18.91 -19.44
C ASP A 221 22.14 -18.64 -17.93
N ASN A 222 22.33 -19.68 -17.12
CA ASN A 222 22.28 -19.62 -15.65
C ASN A 222 23.28 -18.62 -15.02
N ASN A 223 24.31 -18.19 -15.75
CA ASN A 223 25.32 -17.22 -15.30
C ASN A 223 25.02 -15.79 -15.79
N GLY A 224 23.97 -15.60 -16.60
CA GLY A 224 23.61 -14.33 -17.23
C GLY A 224 24.34 -14.03 -18.55
N ASN A 225 25.15 -14.96 -19.08
CA ASN A 225 25.85 -14.80 -20.36
C ASN A 225 24.83 -14.75 -21.51
N ILE A 226 24.97 -13.79 -22.43
CA ILE A 226 24.15 -13.73 -23.65
C ILE A 226 24.63 -14.84 -24.59
N ILE A 227 23.71 -15.76 -24.91
CA ILE A 227 23.94 -16.90 -25.82
C ILE A 227 23.42 -16.58 -27.23
N ALA A 228 22.31 -15.84 -27.32
CA ALA A 228 21.75 -15.35 -28.58
C ALA A 228 21.03 -14.01 -28.38
N GLN A 229 20.84 -13.26 -29.47
CA GLN A 229 19.96 -12.09 -29.53
C GLN A 229 18.93 -12.33 -30.63
N ILE A 230 17.65 -12.20 -30.28
CA ILE A 230 16.51 -12.63 -31.09
C ILE A 230 15.67 -11.40 -31.47
N PRO A 231 15.35 -11.18 -32.76
CA PRO A 231 14.52 -10.06 -33.18
C PRO A 231 13.09 -10.11 -32.61
N ALA A 232 12.50 -8.94 -32.40
CA ALA A 232 11.13 -8.75 -31.95
C ALA A 232 10.11 -9.61 -32.73
N ALA A 233 9.04 -10.02 -32.04
CA ALA A 233 7.99 -10.93 -32.50
C ALA A 233 8.43 -12.36 -32.94
N THR A 234 9.73 -12.67 -32.99
CA THR A 234 10.24 -14.02 -33.29
C THR A 234 9.99 -14.97 -32.12
N TYR A 235 9.46 -16.17 -32.40
CA TYR A 235 9.22 -17.20 -31.40
C TYR A 235 10.48 -17.99 -31.04
N THR A 236 10.81 -18.06 -29.76
CA THR A 236 11.67 -19.10 -29.18
C THR A 236 10.79 -20.21 -28.62
N LYS A 237 11.20 -21.47 -28.77
CA LYS A 237 10.62 -22.63 -28.07
C LYS A 237 11.62 -23.16 -27.05
N VAL A 238 11.14 -23.63 -25.90
CA VAL A 238 11.95 -24.30 -24.87
C VAL A 238 11.30 -25.62 -24.47
N LYS A 239 12.08 -26.69 -24.42
CA LYS A 239 11.65 -28.02 -23.96
C LYS A 239 12.62 -28.59 -22.91
N TYR A 240 12.14 -29.52 -22.09
CA TYR A 240 12.98 -30.28 -21.16
C TYR A 240 13.57 -31.52 -21.85
N ILE A 241 14.81 -31.87 -21.51
CA ILE A 241 15.52 -33.03 -22.10
C ILE A 241 15.67 -34.13 -21.05
N SER A 242 16.65 -33.99 -20.15
CA SER A 242 16.93 -34.83 -18.99
C SER A 242 17.74 -34.00 -17.99
N ASP A 243 17.93 -34.48 -16.75
CA ASP A 243 19.00 -34.03 -15.84
C ASP A 243 19.15 -32.50 -15.72
N SER A 244 18.02 -31.82 -15.48
CA SER A 244 17.89 -30.35 -15.37
C SER A 244 18.25 -29.55 -16.64
N VAL A 245 18.41 -30.20 -17.79
CA VAL A 245 18.70 -29.56 -19.09
C VAL A 245 17.41 -29.11 -19.79
N LEU A 246 17.37 -27.81 -20.09
CA LEU A 246 16.40 -27.18 -20.97
C LEU A 246 17.05 -26.94 -22.34
N GLN A 247 16.31 -27.13 -23.43
CA GLN A 247 16.79 -26.86 -24.79
C GLN A 247 15.96 -25.75 -25.42
N ALA A 248 16.60 -24.65 -25.79
CA ALA A 248 15.98 -23.56 -26.56
C ALA A 248 16.25 -23.73 -28.06
N TYR A 249 15.23 -23.48 -28.89
CA TYR A 249 15.27 -23.68 -30.34
C TYR A 249 14.23 -22.82 -31.08
N GLU A 250 14.06 -23.06 -32.39
CA GLU A 250 13.26 -22.29 -33.36
C GLU A 250 13.89 -20.95 -33.76
N SER A 251 14.15 -20.07 -32.80
CA SER A 251 14.79 -18.76 -33.01
C SER A 251 16.32 -18.83 -33.12
N LEU A 252 16.90 -19.96 -32.74
CA LEU A 252 18.33 -20.25 -32.72
C LEU A 252 18.60 -21.74 -33.03
N THR A 253 19.84 -22.06 -33.39
CA THR A 253 20.36 -23.44 -33.38
C THR A 253 20.09 -24.08 -32.02
N ALA A 254 19.52 -25.28 -32.00
CA ALA A 254 19.09 -25.95 -30.78
C ALA A 254 20.21 -26.02 -29.73
N THR A 255 20.05 -25.27 -28.64
CA THR A 255 21.10 -25.03 -27.64
C THR A 255 20.61 -25.47 -26.26
N ASN A 256 21.49 -26.14 -25.50
CA ASN A 256 21.19 -26.69 -24.19
C ASN A 256 21.61 -25.72 -23.07
N PHE A 257 20.78 -25.63 -22.04
CA PHE A 257 20.91 -24.75 -20.88
C PHE A 257 20.71 -25.59 -19.60
N THR A 258 21.67 -25.55 -18.68
CA THR A 258 21.56 -26.29 -17.40
C THR A 258 20.83 -25.44 -16.37
N ASN A 259 19.81 -26.01 -15.74
CA ASN A 259 18.91 -25.40 -14.75
C ASN A 259 18.06 -24.22 -15.28
N ILE A 260 18.68 -23.18 -15.81
CA ILE A 260 18.02 -21.90 -16.14
C ILE A 260 18.31 -21.46 -17.58
N VAL A 261 17.25 -21.04 -18.26
CA VAL A 261 17.30 -20.16 -19.45
C VAL A 261 16.46 -18.92 -19.18
N SER A 262 16.96 -17.74 -19.53
CA SER A 262 16.29 -16.46 -19.26
C SER A 262 16.29 -15.49 -20.44
N PHE A 263 15.32 -14.57 -20.43
CA PHE A 263 14.97 -13.69 -21.54
C PHE A 263 14.79 -12.24 -21.03
N ASP A 264 15.56 -11.30 -21.58
CA ASP A 264 15.52 -9.87 -21.25
C ASP A 264 15.87 -8.99 -22.47
N ALA A 265 15.65 -7.68 -22.39
CA ALA A 265 15.76 -6.78 -23.55
C ALA A 265 17.21 -6.59 -24.04
N VAL A 266 17.41 -6.54 -25.35
CA VAL A 266 18.72 -6.26 -25.99
C VAL A 266 19.24 -4.86 -25.64
N ASP A 267 18.36 -3.87 -25.49
CA ASP A 267 18.72 -2.49 -25.11
C ASP A 267 18.92 -2.31 -23.58
N GLY A 268 18.67 -3.34 -22.78
CA GLY A 268 18.74 -3.31 -21.33
C GLY A 268 17.54 -2.69 -20.62
N ASP A 269 16.58 -2.09 -21.32
CA ASP A 269 15.35 -1.56 -20.72
C ASP A 269 14.24 -2.62 -20.74
N ASN A 270 14.03 -3.22 -19.57
CA ASN A 270 12.98 -4.20 -19.32
C ASN A 270 11.65 -3.56 -18.89
N SER A 271 11.56 -2.24 -18.74
CA SER A 271 10.37 -1.56 -18.20
C SER A 271 9.19 -1.50 -19.17
N ASP A 272 9.46 -1.54 -20.48
CA ASP A 272 8.50 -1.63 -21.57
C ASP A 272 8.55 -2.95 -22.36
N LEU A 273 9.45 -3.87 -21.99
CA LEU A 273 9.52 -5.23 -22.51
C LEU A 273 8.26 -6.00 -22.11
N ILE A 274 7.54 -6.52 -23.10
CA ILE A 274 6.37 -7.38 -22.96
C ILE A 274 6.67 -8.71 -23.66
N PHE A 275 6.62 -9.82 -22.92
CA PHE A 275 6.65 -11.17 -23.44
C PHE A 275 5.25 -11.75 -23.56
N ASP A 276 4.92 -12.31 -24.73
CA ASP A 276 3.82 -13.26 -24.91
C ASP A 276 4.38 -14.66 -24.67
N ILE A 277 3.86 -15.34 -23.64
CA ILE A 277 4.31 -16.68 -23.21
C ILE A 277 3.35 -17.82 -23.61
N ASN A 278 2.29 -17.52 -24.37
CA ASN A 278 1.27 -18.49 -24.80
C ASN A 278 0.85 -19.47 -23.67
N ASN A 279 0.15 -18.97 -22.65
CA ASN A 279 -0.20 -19.74 -21.47
C ASN A 279 -1.45 -20.62 -21.75
N PRO A 280 -1.30 -21.95 -21.91
CA PRO A 280 -2.39 -22.81 -22.38
C PRO A 280 -3.55 -22.96 -21.39
N GLY A 281 -3.38 -22.50 -20.14
CA GLY A 281 -4.41 -22.48 -19.10
C GLY A 281 -5.09 -21.13 -18.90
N SER A 282 -4.86 -20.15 -19.79
CA SER A 282 -5.24 -18.74 -19.59
C SER A 282 -5.81 -18.11 -20.87
N SER A 283 -6.38 -16.91 -20.73
CA SER A 283 -6.57 -15.95 -21.83
C SER A 283 -5.71 -14.68 -21.65
N TYR A 284 -4.81 -14.72 -20.67
CA TYR A 284 -3.82 -13.70 -20.34
C TYR A 284 -2.45 -14.35 -20.49
N ASP A 285 -1.72 -13.92 -21.50
CA ASP A 285 -0.48 -14.51 -22.03
C ASP A 285 0.68 -13.49 -22.01
N GLN A 286 0.38 -12.20 -21.87
CA GLN A 286 1.35 -11.12 -21.93
C GLN A 286 1.82 -10.70 -20.54
N TYR A 287 3.14 -10.63 -20.35
CA TYR A 287 3.78 -10.28 -19.09
C TYR A 287 4.89 -9.26 -19.31
N ARG A 288 4.97 -8.25 -18.42
CA ARG A 288 5.96 -7.18 -18.49
C ARG A 288 7.24 -7.56 -17.74
N GLY A 289 8.39 -7.07 -18.19
CA GLY A 289 9.69 -7.36 -17.57
C GLY A 289 10.34 -8.62 -18.14
N THR A 290 11.18 -9.28 -17.37
CA THR A 290 11.91 -10.47 -17.83
C THR A 290 11.13 -11.76 -17.56
N ILE A 291 11.46 -12.81 -18.33
CA ILE A 291 10.96 -14.17 -18.11
C ILE A 291 12.17 -15.11 -17.96
N GLY A 292 12.10 -16.04 -17.03
CA GLY A 292 13.03 -17.17 -16.92
C GLY A 292 12.29 -18.49 -16.80
N LEU A 293 12.86 -19.55 -17.37
CA LEU A 293 12.49 -20.93 -17.05
C LEU A 293 13.55 -21.52 -16.15
N SER A 294 13.15 -21.95 -14.95
CA SER A 294 14.03 -22.59 -13.97
C SER A 294 13.55 -24.00 -13.67
N PHE A 295 14.42 -24.99 -13.87
CA PHE A 295 14.24 -26.30 -13.30
C PHE A 295 14.36 -26.21 -11.76
N TYR A 296 13.47 -26.90 -11.05
CA TYR A 296 13.48 -27.10 -9.62
C TYR A 296 13.58 -28.60 -9.33
N ASP A 297 14.69 -29.01 -8.75
CA ASP A 297 14.98 -30.36 -8.25
C ASP A 297 14.35 -30.51 -6.86
N ALA A 298 13.41 -31.44 -6.70
CA ALA A 298 12.66 -31.65 -5.48
C ALA A 298 13.15 -32.88 -4.72
N SER A 299 12.76 -33.01 -3.44
CA SER A 299 13.10 -34.20 -2.63
C SER A 299 12.45 -35.51 -3.13
N SER A 300 11.54 -35.43 -4.10
CA SER A 300 10.99 -36.55 -4.86
C SER A 300 10.90 -36.12 -6.32
N SER A 301 11.44 -36.94 -7.23
CA SER A 301 11.51 -36.59 -8.67
C SER A 301 10.15 -36.51 -9.38
N SER A 302 9.06 -36.91 -8.70
CA SER A 302 7.67 -36.64 -9.08
C SER A 302 7.26 -35.18 -8.95
N ASP A 303 7.97 -34.43 -8.08
CA ASP A 303 7.59 -33.11 -7.60
C ASP A 303 8.47 -32.01 -8.23
N ASP A 304 9.48 -32.42 -9.01
CA ASP A 304 10.33 -31.57 -9.84
C ASP A 304 9.49 -30.75 -10.83
N ARG A 305 9.79 -29.46 -10.98
CA ARG A 305 9.03 -28.58 -11.89
C ARG A 305 9.95 -27.68 -12.70
N ILE A 306 9.52 -27.34 -13.91
CA ILE A 306 10.08 -26.24 -14.69
C ILE A 306 9.17 -25.04 -14.45
N TRP A 307 9.63 -24.08 -13.64
CA TRP A 307 8.89 -22.87 -13.31
C TRP A 307 9.16 -21.77 -14.34
N VAL A 308 8.08 -21.22 -14.90
CA VAL A 308 8.11 -19.94 -15.62
C VAL A 308 8.01 -18.82 -14.59
N ILE A 309 9.05 -18.01 -14.50
CA ILE A 309 9.21 -16.94 -13.50
C ILE A 309 9.24 -15.60 -14.23
N ASN A 310 8.32 -14.69 -13.89
CA ASN A 310 8.35 -13.30 -14.33
C ASN A 310 9.07 -12.44 -13.30
N THR A 311 10.02 -11.59 -13.74
CA THR A 311 10.72 -10.63 -12.88
C THR A 311 10.52 -9.21 -13.36
N LEU A 312 9.98 -8.37 -12.48
CA LEU A 312 9.64 -6.97 -12.79
C LEU A 312 9.63 -6.08 -11.54
N PRO A 313 9.76 -4.75 -11.68
CA PRO A 313 9.61 -3.80 -10.57
C PRO A 313 8.24 -3.92 -9.88
N LEU A 314 8.21 -3.71 -8.56
CA LEU A 314 7.02 -3.92 -7.74
C LEU A 314 5.79 -3.11 -8.19
N GLU A 315 5.94 -1.85 -8.62
CA GLU A 315 4.84 -1.07 -9.22
C GLU A 315 4.24 -1.74 -10.46
N GLN A 316 5.09 -2.34 -11.29
CA GLN A 316 4.66 -2.98 -12.53
C GLN A 316 3.95 -4.31 -12.28
N TYR A 317 4.33 -5.03 -11.22
CA TYR A 317 3.56 -6.19 -10.71
C TYR A 317 2.15 -5.79 -10.25
N ILE A 318 2.02 -4.66 -9.55
CA ILE A 318 0.72 -4.15 -9.06
C ILE A 318 -0.19 -3.73 -10.23
N TRP A 319 0.36 -3.26 -11.35
CA TRP A 319 -0.44 -2.93 -12.54
C TRP A 319 -1.20 -4.15 -13.11
N GLY A 320 -0.65 -5.37 -12.95
CA GLY A 320 -1.28 -6.64 -13.34
C GLY A 320 -2.08 -7.34 -12.23
N MET A 321 -2.45 -6.64 -11.15
CA MET A 321 -3.20 -7.18 -9.99
C MET A 321 -4.57 -7.73 -10.40
N GLY A 322 -4.74 -9.05 -10.29
CA GLY A 322 -5.95 -9.79 -10.71
C GLY A 322 -7.08 -9.86 -9.67
N GLU A 323 -6.86 -9.32 -8.46
CA GLU A 323 -7.80 -9.39 -7.33
C GLU A 323 -9.03 -8.50 -7.49
N ILE A 324 -8.95 -7.46 -8.32
CA ILE A 324 -10.02 -6.49 -8.61
C ILE A 324 -10.02 -6.13 -10.10
N THR A 325 -11.15 -5.63 -10.59
CA THR A 325 -11.32 -5.09 -11.96
C THR A 325 -11.08 -3.58 -12.05
N GLY A 326 -10.80 -2.90 -10.93
CA GLY A 326 -10.65 -1.44 -10.88
C GLY A 326 -11.93 -0.64 -11.18
N THR A 327 -13.10 -1.28 -11.32
CA THR A 327 -14.38 -0.60 -11.61
C THR A 327 -15.08 -0.02 -10.37
N GLY A 328 -14.56 -0.31 -9.17
CA GLY A 328 -15.03 0.25 -7.90
C GLY A 328 -14.63 1.72 -7.69
N ASP A 329 -15.00 2.27 -6.53
CA ASP A 329 -14.61 3.63 -6.16
C ASP A 329 -13.07 3.77 -6.07
N ALA A 330 -12.56 4.94 -6.46
CA ALA A 330 -11.11 5.19 -6.51
C ALA A 330 -10.42 5.07 -5.15
N ASP A 331 -11.10 5.37 -4.03
CA ASP A 331 -10.54 5.14 -2.70
C ASP A 331 -10.53 3.64 -2.33
N HIS A 332 -11.47 2.82 -2.81
CA HIS A 332 -11.37 1.35 -2.69
C HIS A 332 -10.21 0.79 -3.52
N ASN A 333 -10.08 1.22 -4.78
CA ASN A 333 -8.97 0.78 -5.64
C ASN A 333 -7.61 1.11 -4.99
N ARG A 334 -7.44 2.32 -4.43
CA ARG A 334 -6.24 2.74 -3.69
C ARG A 334 -5.97 1.91 -2.43
N THR A 335 -7.01 1.55 -1.67
CA THR A 335 -6.89 0.63 -0.53
C THR A 335 -6.36 -0.73 -0.99
N MET A 336 -6.95 -1.33 -2.02
CA MET A 336 -6.61 -2.67 -2.51
C MET A 336 -5.18 -2.75 -3.07
N VAL A 337 -4.78 -1.83 -3.97
CA VAL A 337 -3.41 -1.82 -4.52
C VAL A 337 -2.34 -1.54 -3.46
N THR A 338 -2.66 -0.79 -2.40
CA THR A 338 -1.71 -0.56 -1.29
C THR A 338 -1.52 -1.82 -0.44
N ALA A 339 -2.60 -2.54 -0.13
CA ALA A 339 -2.50 -3.85 0.54
C ALA A 339 -1.71 -4.84 -0.33
N PHE A 340 -1.99 -4.89 -1.64
CA PHE A 340 -1.28 -5.74 -2.59
C PHE A 340 0.22 -5.40 -2.68
N ARG A 341 0.57 -4.11 -2.80
CA ARG A 341 1.96 -3.60 -2.76
C ARG A 341 2.69 -4.02 -1.49
N THR A 342 2.03 -3.85 -0.34
CA THR A 342 2.64 -4.09 0.97
C THR A 342 2.90 -5.58 1.18
N TYR A 343 1.97 -6.46 0.79
CA TYR A 343 2.20 -7.91 0.75
C TYR A 343 3.37 -8.26 -0.16
N GLY A 344 3.43 -7.72 -1.39
CA GLY A 344 4.55 -7.94 -2.31
C GLY A 344 5.91 -7.51 -1.73
N TYR A 345 5.96 -6.33 -1.11
CA TYR A 345 7.17 -5.81 -0.43
C TYR A 345 7.60 -6.71 0.73
N TRP A 346 6.67 -7.09 1.61
CA TRP A 346 6.90 -8.02 2.73
C TRP A 346 7.41 -9.38 2.22
N LYS A 347 6.86 -9.86 1.09
CA LYS A 347 7.30 -11.11 0.45
C LYS A 347 8.74 -11.05 -0.02
N ILE A 348 9.13 -9.97 -0.71
CA ILE A 348 10.53 -9.76 -1.14
C ILE A 348 11.46 -9.81 0.08
N LYS A 349 11.17 -9.04 1.13
CA LYS A 349 12.05 -8.95 2.31
C LYS A 349 12.13 -10.24 3.13
N PHE A 350 10.99 -10.81 3.55
CA PHE A 350 10.98 -11.84 4.60
C PHE A 350 10.70 -13.26 4.10
N SER A 351 10.09 -13.44 2.92
CA SER A 351 9.55 -14.75 2.56
C SER A 351 10.58 -15.69 1.94
N THR A 352 10.69 -16.87 2.55
CA THR A 352 11.48 -18.02 2.11
C THR A 352 10.63 -19.12 1.46
N LYS A 353 9.28 -19.01 1.48
CA LYS A 353 8.30 -20.05 1.06
C LYS A 353 8.60 -20.67 -0.31
N TYR A 354 9.10 -19.87 -1.24
CA TYR A 354 9.39 -20.27 -2.63
C TYR A 354 10.87 -20.08 -3.02
N ALA A 355 11.76 -19.92 -2.03
CA ALA A 355 13.16 -19.61 -2.26
C ALA A 355 13.90 -20.74 -3.01
N ALA A 356 13.54 -22.01 -2.76
CA ALA A 356 14.12 -23.15 -3.45
C ALA A 356 13.70 -23.22 -4.94
N GLN A 357 12.52 -22.66 -5.26
CA GLN A 357 11.99 -22.55 -6.62
C GLN A 357 12.40 -21.23 -7.31
N GLY A 358 13.22 -20.39 -6.68
CA GLY A 358 13.77 -19.17 -7.28
C GLY A 358 12.83 -17.95 -7.30
N PHE A 359 11.64 -18.00 -6.69
CA PHE A 359 10.68 -16.87 -6.71
C PHE A 359 10.14 -16.46 -5.33
N LYS A 360 9.36 -15.38 -5.27
CA LYS A 360 8.82 -14.80 -4.03
C LYS A 360 7.32 -14.98 -3.86
N VAL A 361 6.55 -14.97 -4.96
CA VAL A 361 5.09 -15.16 -4.97
C VAL A 361 4.66 -16.02 -6.17
N THR A 362 3.49 -16.65 -6.06
CA THR A 362 2.79 -17.30 -7.18
C THR A 362 1.75 -16.36 -7.78
N ALA A 363 1.45 -16.48 -9.07
CA ALA A 363 0.38 -15.74 -9.76
C ALA A 363 -1.06 -16.20 -9.41
N THR A 364 -1.24 -16.83 -8.25
CA THR A 364 -2.44 -17.55 -7.84
C THR A 364 -2.81 -17.22 -6.39
N THR A 365 -4.02 -17.58 -5.95
CA THR A 365 -4.51 -17.43 -4.57
C THR A 365 -3.63 -18.06 -3.48
N SER A 366 -2.63 -18.89 -3.84
CA SER A 366 -1.57 -19.34 -2.91
C SER A 366 -0.59 -18.23 -2.49
N SER A 367 -0.61 -17.10 -3.18
CA SER A 367 0.03 -15.84 -2.80
C SER A 367 -0.93 -14.66 -3.05
N GLN A 368 -1.10 -14.24 -4.31
CA GLN A 368 -2.00 -13.18 -4.77
C GLN A 368 -2.34 -13.42 -6.27
N LEU A 369 -3.51 -13.01 -6.73
CA LEU A 369 -3.87 -13.09 -8.15
C LEU A 369 -3.09 -12.06 -8.99
N TYR A 370 -2.40 -12.52 -10.04
CA TYR A 370 -1.64 -11.68 -10.97
C TYR A 370 -1.82 -12.17 -12.40
N TYR A 371 -2.31 -11.29 -13.27
CA TYR A 371 -2.69 -11.60 -14.65
C TYR A 371 -1.91 -10.78 -15.70
N GLY A 372 -0.77 -10.19 -15.30
CA GLY A 372 0.19 -9.59 -16.23
C GLY A 372 -0.32 -8.35 -16.98
N TYR A 373 0.20 -8.17 -18.19
CA TYR A 373 0.03 -6.98 -19.03
C TYR A 373 -1.33 -6.92 -19.74
N ASP A 374 -1.92 -8.06 -20.09
CA ASP A 374 -3.28 -8.10 -20.63
C ASP A 374 -4.30 -7.53 -19.60
N TRP A 375 -4.05 -7.77 -18.31
CA TRP A 375 -4.87 -7.19 -17.24
C TRP A 375 -4.53 -5.73 -16.92
N GLU A 376 -3.25 -5.32 -16.99
CA GLU A 376 -2.85 -3.89 -16.92
C GLU A 376 -3.61 -3.06 -17.96
N THR A 377 -3.67 -3.55 -19.20
CA THR A 377 -4.28 -2.84 -20.32
C THR A 377 -5.80 -2.88 -20.30
N ALA A 378 -6.42 -3.99 -19.87
CA ALA A 378 -7.87 -4.08 -19.71
C ALA A 378 -8.40 -3.27 -18.53
N HIS A 379 -7.66 -3.15 -17.42
CA HIS A 379 -8.13 -2.58 -16.15
C HIS A 379 -7.31 -1.37 -15.68
N THR A 380 -7.09 -0.40 -16.57
CA THR A 380 -6.27 0.81 -16.38
C THR A 380 -6.50 1.64 -15.10
N ASN A 381 -7.67 1.52 -14.46
CA ASN A 381 -7.95 2.12 -13.16
C ASN A 381 -7.08 1.54 -12.02
N ILE A 382 -6.65 0.28 -12.13
CA ILE A 382 -5.74 -0.37 -11.18
C ILE A 382 -4.38 0.32 -11.23
N LYS A 383 -3.85 0.53 -12.44
CA LYS A 383 -2.61 1.30 -12.67
C LYS A 383 -2.74 2.74 -12.17
N THR A 384 -3.84 3.42 -12.46
CA THR A 384 -4.11 4.77 -11.93
C THR A 384 -4.06 4.81 -10.40
N ALA A 385 -4.72 3.85 -9.73
CA ALA A 385 -4.71 3.75 -8.27
C ALA A 385 -3.34 3.36 -7.70
N ALA A 386 -2.58 2.52 -8.41
CA ALA A 386 -1.21 2.17 -8.07
C ALA A 386 -0.32 3.42 -8.12
N GLU A 387 -0.41 4.22 -9.20
CA GLU A 387 0.38 5.44 -9.37
C GLU A 387 0.03 6.54 -8.36
N ASP A 388 -1.26 6.73 -8.01
CA ASP A 388 -1.70 7.58 -6.90
C ASP A 388 -1.06 7.18 -5.54
N THR A 389 -0.79 5.89 -5.36
CA THR A 389 -0.27 5.28 -4.13
C THR A 389 1.18 4.81 -4.26
N ARG A 390 1.88 5.18 -5.35
CA ARG A 390 3.23 4.72 -5.70
C ARG A 390 4.15 4.75 -4.49
N GLY A 391 4.85 3.65 -4.22
CA GLY A 391 5.80 3.52 -3.10
C GLY A 391 5.20 3.53 -1.69
N LYS A 392 3.89 3.76 -1.51
CA LYS A 392 3.25 3.80 -0.19
C LYS A 392 2.91 2.39 0.26
N ILE A 393 3.53 1.96 1.36
CA ILE A 393 3.24 0.69 2.03
C ILE A 393 2.63 0.92 3.41
N VAL A 394 1.87 -0.06 3.88
CA VAL A 394 1.36 -0.09 5.26
C VAL A 394 2.47 -0.54 6.19
N MET A 395 2.75 0.27 7.20
CA MET A 395 3.67 -0.08 8.29
C MET A 395 2.88 -0.14 9.61
N TYR A 396 3.37 -0.92 10.57
CA TYR A 396 2.85 -1.02 11.93
C TYR A 396 3.80 -0.34 12.91
N LEU A 397 3.21 0.32 13.90
CA LEU A 397 3.92 1.14 14.88
C LEU A 397 3.83 0.49 16.26
N ASN A 398 4.96 0.22 16.89
CA ASN A 398 5.01 -0.46 18.19
C ASN A 398 5.98 0.25 19.14
N GLY A 399 5.48 1.29 19.81
CA GLY A 399 6.33 2.22 20.57
C GLY A 399 7.31 2.93 19.65
N SER A 400 8.55 2.43 19.58
CA SER A 400 9.65 3.01 18.80
C SER A 400 9.98 2.27 17.49
N THR A 401 9.28 1.17 17.16
CA THR A 401 9.51 0.44 15.89
C THR A 401 8.49 0.81 14.81
N ASN A 402 8.91 0.64 13.55
CA ASN A 402 8.16 0.90 12.31
C ASN A 402 8.37 -0.30 11.39
N GLU A 403 7.49 -1.30 11.51
CA GLU A 403 7.61 -2.66 10.93
C GLU A 403 6.70 -2.82 9.71
N ILE A 404 7.02 -3.68 8.74
CA ILE A 404 6.18 -3.83 7.54
C ILE A 404 4.92 -4.64 7.87
N ALA A 405 3.76 -3.99 7.78
CA ALA A 405 2.50 -4.63 8.10
C ALA A 405 2.08 -5.62 7.00
N LEU A 406 2.26 -6.93 7.25
CA LEU A 406 1.66 -7.96 6.39
C LEU A 406 0.14 -7.73 6.32
N THR A 407 -0.38 -7.64 5.11
CA THR A 407 -1.69 -7.05 4.79
C THR A 407 -2.60 -8.11 4.16
N PRO A 408 -3.04 -9.13 4.93
CA PRO A 408 -3.99 -10.12 4.44
C PRO A 408 -5.33 -9.45 4.09
N TYR A 409 -5.98 -9.94 3.04
CA TYR A 409 -7.28 -9.44 2.60
C TYR A 409 -8.18 -10.58 2.12
N SER A 410 -9.49 -10.36 2.21
CA SER A 410 -10.53 -11.38 2.01
C SER A 410 -11.77 -10.76 1.35
N SER A 411 -12.52 -11.52 0.55
CA SER A 411 -13.58 -10.95 -0.29
C SER A 411 -14.77 -10.42 0.54
N TRP A 412 -15.17 -11.16 1.57
CA TRP A 412 -16.33 -10.91 2.42
C TRP A 412 -16.04 -11.27 3.88
N SER A 413 -16.90 -10.87 4.81
CA SER A 413 -16.91 -11.37 6.20
C SER A 413 -18.27 -11.99 6.56
N ASP A 414 -18.40 -12.52 7.78
CA ASP A 414 -19.68 -12.88 8.39
C ASP A 414 -20.28 -11.76 9.27
N GLY A 415 -19.65 -10.58 9.29
CA GLY A 415 -20.01 -9.43 10.14
C GLY A 415 -18.88 -8.92 11.03
N ARG A 416 -17.74 -9.62 11.08
CA ARG A 416 -16.49 -9.20 11.73
C ARG A 416 -15.28 -9.81 11.04
N THR A 417 -14.12 -9.16 11.15
CA THR A 417 -12.85 -9.79 10.76
C THR A 417 -12.40 -10.82 11.79
N ARG A 418 -11.44 -11.65 11.41
CA ARG A 418 -10.70 -12.55 12.30
C ARG A 418 -9.38 -11.91 12.69
N SER A 419 -8.89 -12.17 13.91
CA SER A 419 -7.49 -11.86 14.21
C SER A 419 -6.55 -12.86 13.53
N PHE A 420 -5.28 -12.48 13.33
CA PHE A 420 -4.26 -13.40 12.82
C PHE A 420 -4.08 -14.61 13.77
N GLU A 421 -4.19 -14.38 15.07
CA GLU A 421 -4.16 -15.41 16.10
C GLU A 421 -5.38 -16.35 16.02
N GLU A 422 -6.60 -15.80 15.89
CA GLU A 422 -7.86 -16.55 15.78
C GLU A 422 -7.87 -17.48 14.56
N ARG A 423 -7.23 -17.06 13.45
CA ARG A 423 -7.24 -17.83 12.19
C ARG A 423 -6.01 -18.70 11.96
N TRP A 424 -4.83 -18.26 12.42
CA TRP A 424 -3.53 -18.86 12.07
C TRP A 424 -2.58 -19.04 13.28
N GLY A 425 -3.04 -18.78 14.51
CA GLY A 425 -2.32 -19.14 15.74
C GLY A 425 -1.05 -18.33 16.02
N SER A 426 -0.86 -17.17 15.40
CA SER A 426 0.32 -16.32 15.62
C SER A 426 -0.05 -14.92 16.10
N THR A 427 0.58 -14.51 17.20
CA THR A 427 0.51 -13.17 17.81
C THR A 427 1.46 -12.15 17.15
N ALA A 428 2.31 -12.58 16.21
CA ALA A 428 3.34 -11.73 15.58
C ALA A 428 2.79 -10.66 14.60
N TYR A 429 1.47 -10.54 14.47
CA TYR A 429 0.78 -9.64 13.54
C TYR A 429 -0.29 -8.79 14.28
N PRO A 430 0.06 -8.05 15.34
CA PRO A 430 -0.92 -7.38 16.23
C PRO A 430 -1.79 -6.31 15.55
N TRP A 431 -1.38 -5.79 14.39
CA TRP A 431 -2.23 -4.93 13.55
C TRP A 431 -3.44 -5.68 12.97
N CYS A 432 -3.31 -6.98 12.71
CA CYS A 432 -4.37 -7.85 12.22
C CYS A 432 -5.24 -8.38 13.37
N ARG A 433 -5.94 -7.46 14.05
CA ARG A 433 -6.92 -7.77 15.10
C ARG A 433 -8.34 -7.97 14.53
N SER A 434 -9.21 -8.61 15.30
CA SER A 434 -10.65 -8.65 14.97
C SER A 434 -11.28 -7.26 15.14
N VAL A 435 -12.10 -6.85 14.16
CA VAL A 435 -12.95 -5.64 14.19
C VAL A 435 -14.32 -5.97 13.63
N ASP A 436 -15.35 -5.23 14.05
CA ASP A 436 -16.68 -5.33 13.44
C ASP A 436 -16.60 -4.99 11.94
N ASP A 437 -17.36 -5.70 11.11
CA ASP A 437 -17.42 -5.47 9.67
C ASP A 437 -18.85 -5.69 9.12
N PRO A 438 -19.81 -4.83 9.52
CA PRO A 438 -21.15 -4.84 8.92
C PRO A 438 -21.14 -4.45 7.43
N TYR A 439 -20.04 -3.86 6.95
CA TYR A 439 -19.90 -3.36 5.58
C TYR A 439 -19.45 -4.44 4.59
N GLY A 440 -18.55 -5.34 5.02
CA GLY A 440 -18.07 -6.46 4.21
C GLY A 440 -18.84 -7.76 4.42
N LYS A 441 -19.83 -7.79 5.32
CA LYS A 441 -20.67 -8.95 5.59
C LYS A 441 -21.37 -9.50 4.34
N HIS A 442 -21.23 -10.81 4.08
CA HIS A 442 -22.01 -11.49 3.05
C HIS A 442 -23.48 -11.64 3.50
N ALA A 443 -24.43 -11.34 2.61
CA ALA A 443 -25.85 -11.28 2.96
C ALA A 443 -26.45 -12.60 3.48
N THR A 444 -25.99 -13.74 2.93
CA THR A 444 -26.61 -15.06 3.14
C THR A 444 -25.66 -16.21 3.52
N LYS A 445 -24.34 -16.00 3.53
CA LYS A 445 -23.37 -17.10 3.75
C LYS A 445 -23.01 -17.23 5.22
N SER A 446 -22.91 -18.47 5.69
CA SER A 446 -22.41 -18.75 7.04
C SER A 446 -20.89 -18.62 7.10
N THR A 447 -20.34 -18.48 8.32
CA THR A 447 -18.91 -18.56 8.60
C THR A 447 -18.25 -19.75 7.91
N ALA A 448 -18.80 -20.97 8.10
CA ALA A 448 -18.27 -22.20 7.51
C ALA A 448 -18.36 -22.20 5.97
N THR A 449 -19.40 -21.58 5.39
CA THR A 449 -19.51 -21.43 3.93
C THR A 449 -18.40 -20.55 3.38
N LEU A 450 -18.13 -19.41 4.02
CA LEU A 450 -17.05 -18.50 3.62
C LEU A 450 -15.68 -19.17 3.76
N GLU A 451 -15.41 -19.82 4.90
CA GLU A 451 -14.13 -20.46 5.15
C GLU A 451 -13.84 -21.63 4.18
N ASN A 452 -14.87 -22.40 3.80
CA ASN A 452 -14.77 -23.45 2.78
C ASN A 452 -14.53 -22.90 1.37
N GLU A 453 -14.88 -21.63 1.11
CA GLU A 453 -14.55 -20.90 -0.13
C GLU A 453 -13.14 -20.27 -0.07
N GLY A 454 -12.32 -20.61 0.94
CA GLY A 454 -10.98 -20.08 1.15
C GLY A 454 -10.93 -18.69 1.79
N ASN A 455 -12.10 -18.10 2.11
CA ASN A 455 -12.22 -16.74 2.60
C ASN A 455 -11.88 -16.69 4.10
N HIS A 456 -10.63 -16.36 4.42
CA HIS A 456 -10.05 -16.45 5.77
C HIS A 456 -10.45 -15.29 6.70
N MET A 457 -11.01 -14.20 6.18
CA MET A 457 -11.59 -13.05 6.92
C MET A 457 -10.60 -12.28 7.82
N VAL A 458 -9.29 -12.48 7.69
CA VAL A 458 -8.26 -11.74 8.44
C VAL A 458 -7.89 -10.46 7.71
N GLY A 459 -7.82 -9.34 8.44
CA GLY A 459 -7.40 -8.06 7.90
C GLY A 459 -8.47 -7.38 7.05
N LEU A 460 -8.09 -6.94 5.84
CA LEU A 460 -8.91 -6.11 4.96
C LEU A 460 -10.02 -6.90 4.26
N ILE A 461 -11.28 -6.45 4.38
CA ILE A 461 -12.39 -7.06 3.63
C ILE A 461 -12.69 -6.24 2.38
N ALA A 462 -12.54 -6.84 1.19
CA ALA A 462 -12.60 -6.15 -0.10
C ALA A 462 -13.99 -5.53 -0.38
N ASN A 463 -15.08 -6.29 -0.22
CA ASN A 463 -16.43 -5.74 -0.32
C ASN A 463 -16.72 -4.69 0.77
N GLY A 464 -16.13 -4.85 1.96
CA GLY A 464 -16.26 -3.89 3.05
C GLY A 464 -15.59 -2.56 2.72
N SER A 465 -14.36 -2.59 2.19
CA SER A 465 -13.66 -1.45 1.61
C SER A 465 -14.46 -0.80 0.48
N LEU A 466 -15.04 -1.58 -0.45
CA LEU A 466 -15.87 -1.04 -1.54
C LEU A 466 -17.12 -0.31 -1.01
N ASN A 467 -17.81 -0.88 -0.02
CA ASN A 467 -18.96 -0.24 0.62
C ASN A 467 -18.55 1.01 1.42
N LEU A 468 -17.44 0.94 2.17
CA LEU A 468 -16.86 2.06 2.91
C LEU A 468 -16.44 3.21 1.98
N ALA A 469 -15.94 2.93 0.78
CA ALA A 469 -15.58 3.92 -0.24
C ALA A 469 -16.80 4.45 -1.04
N THR A 470 -17.74 3.59 -1.40
CA THR A 470 -18.88 3.96 -2.26
C THR A 470 -20.02 4.59 -1.46
N ASN A 471 -20.58 3.84 -0.50
CA ASN A 471 -21.83 4.21 0.17
C ASN A 471 -21.59 5.21 1.30
N TYR A 472 -20.47 5.06 2.00
CA TYR A 472 -20.05 5.97 3.08
C TYR A 472 -18.98 6.96 2.58
N GLY A 473 -18.18 6.58 1.58
CA GLY A 473 -16.89 7.17 1.19
C GLY A 473 -16.10 7.76 2.32
N TRP A 474 -15.43 6.85 3.00
CA TRP A 474 -14.18 7.03 3.73
C TRP A 474 -13.05 7.29 2.72
N ASP A 475 -11.97 7.96 3.15
CA ASP A 475 -10.77 8.11 2.32
C ASP A 475 -9.95 6.79 2.39
N TRP A 476 -9.16 6.42 1.37
CA TRP A 476 -8.49 5.10 1.29
C TRP A 476 -7.58 4.77 2.49
N ASP A 477 -6.98 5.80 3.08
CA ASP A 477 -6.17 5.78 4.30
C ASP A 477 -7.02 5.54 5.56
N ASP A 478 -8.24 6.11 5.63
CA ASP A 478 -9.21 5.77 6.68
C ASP A 478 -9.60 4.28 6.65
N ILE A 479 -9.71 3.69 5.45
CA ILE A 479 -10.15 2.30 5.27
C ILE A 479 -9.03 1.33 5.69
N LEU A 480 -7.78 1.62 5.35
CA LEU A 480 -6.63 0.84 5.84
C LEU A 480 -6.55 0.92 7.37
N GLY A 481 -6.71 2.11 7.96
CA GLY A 481 -6.73 2.31 9.41
C GLY A 481 -7.98 1.77 10.15
N TYR A 482 -8.97 1.28 9.41
CA TYR A 482 -10.13 0.56 9.97
C TYR A 482 -9.81 -0.93 10.16
N TYR A 483 -9.26 -1.56 9.12
CA TYR A 483 -8.98 -3.00 9.10
C TYR A 483 -7.63 -3.39 9.72
N PHE A 484 -6.67 -2.45 9.81
CA PHE A 484 -5.37 -2.68 10.42
C PHE A 484 -5.13 -1.69 11.57
N TYR A 485 -4.71 -2.19 12.73
CA TYR A 485 -4.54 -1.41 13.95
C TYR A 485 -3.16 -0.75 14.06
N ASN A 486 -3.14 0.49 14.58
CA ASN A 486 -1.95 1.33 14.82
C ASN A 486 -0.97 1.39 13.64
N ILE A 487 -1.50 1.58 12.43
CA ILE A 487 -0.72 1.69 11.19
C ILE A 487 -0.41 3.13 10.77
N ASN A 488 0.64 3.27 9.99
CA ASN A 488 1.00 4.43 9.18
C ASN A 488 1.18 4.01 7.71
N LEU A 489 1.27 5.00 6.84
CA LEU A 489 1.57 4.84 5.42
C LEU A 489 2.94 5.47 5.16
N HIS A 490 3.94 4.64 4.84
CA HIS A 490 5.33 5.06 4.64
C HIS A 490 5.70 5.00 3.15
N GLN A 491 6.51 5.95 2.70
CA GLN A 491 6.97 6.08 1.31
C GLN A 491 8.31 5.37 1.13
N ALA A 492 8.28 4.11 0.71
CA ALA A 492 9.45 3.22 0.68
C ALA A 492 10.36 3.38 -0.57
N TYR A 493 9.86 4.06 -1.61
CA TYR A 493 10.55 4.40 -2.87
C TYR A 493 9.73 5.43 -3.67
#